data_AF-A0A954GV38-F1
#
_entry.id   AF-A0A954GV38-F1
#
_cell.length_a   1.000
_cell.length_b   1.000
_cell.length_c   1.000
_cell.angle_alpha   90.00
_cell.angle_beta   90.00
_cell.angle_gamma   90.00
#
_symmetry.space_group_name_H-M   'P 1'
#
loop_
_entity.id
_entity.type
_entity.pdbx_description
1 polymer ?
#
loop_
_entity_poly.entity_id
_entity_poly.type
_entity_poly.pdbx_seq_one_letter_code
_entity_poly.pdbx_strand_id
1 'polypeptide(L)'
;MSVFKYLKEYLGVVLKDRARYYRALGDEWDAQGNPPWVHLCNRAERFIANPNGPGVRCDFPFSSKLHALPFLSGFDGRLLKRVLADWPMRFSPTRQETGEPVISFLFAHRGTNRLRQLVHVIHSILGQAGVANEIIIADLTRPHLGGEFPEGVTHLPIDDAHLTPGWRKAWAFNIAARQARGKILVFQDGDICVP
;
A
#
# COMPACT_ATOMS: atom_id res chain seq x y z
N MET A 1 -14.47 -20.05 18.57
CA MET A 1 -13.67 -19.45 19.66
C MET A 1 -14.45 -19.60 20.95
N SER A 2 -13.85 -20.08 22.05
CA SER A 2 -14.58 -20.21 23.33
C SER A 2 -15.08 -18.83 23.80
N VAL A 3 -16.29 -18.77 24.36
CA VAL A 3 -16.91 -17.56 24.92
C VAL A 3 -15.96 -16.87 25.91
N PHE A 4 -15.24 -17.66 26.72
CA PHE A 4 -14.28 -17.16 27.69
C PHE A 4 -13.09 -16.45 27.04
N LYS A 5 -12.60 -16.98 25.90
CA LYS A 5 -11.50 -16.36 25.14
C LYS A 5 -11.95 -15.05 24.51
N TYR A 6 -13.15 -15.02 23.94
CA TYR A 6 -13.72 -13.79 23.37
C TYR A 6 -13.89 -12.68 24.41
N LEU A 7 -14.43 -13.01 25.59
CA LEU A 7 -14.60 -12.03 26.68
C LEU A 7 -13.26 -11.48 27.16
N LYS A 8 -12.24 -12.34 27.30
CA LYS A 8 -10.89 -11.92 27.66
C LYS A 8 -10.27 -10.97 26.64
N GLU A 9 -10.44 -11.26 25.35
CA GLU A 9 -9.96 -10.39 24.26
C GLU A 9 -10.69 -9.05 24.25
N TYR A 10 -12.03 -9.08 24.36
CA TYR A 10 -12.87 -7.88 24.44
C TYR A 10 -12.45 -6.98 25.61
N LEU A 11 -12.39 -7.51 26.84
CA LEU A 11 -11.95 -6.76 28.02
C LEU A 11 -10.52 -6.24 27.83
N GLY A 12 -9.65 -7.05 27.25
CA GLY A 12 -8.29 -6.65 26.90
C GLY A 12 -8.26 -5.41 26.01
N VAL A 13 -9.09 -5.38 24.97
CA VAL A 13 -9.17 -4.24 24.04
C VAL A 13 -9.77 -3.01 24.73
N VAL A 14 -10.91 -3.17 25.41
CA VAL A 14 -11.62 -2.05 26.05
C VAL A 14 -10.75 -1.38 27.12
N LEU A 15 -10.04 -2.17 27.93
CA LEU A 15 -9.25 -1.64 29.05
C LEU A 15 -7.88 -1.11 28.63
N LYS A 16 -7.22 -1.73 27.64
CA LYS A 16 -5.81 -1.41 27.33
C LYS A 16 -5.59 -0.75 25.97
N ASP A 17 -6.42 -1.04 24.97
CA ASP A 17 -6.21 -0.51 23.60
C ASP A 17 -7.08 0.69 23.29
N ARG A 18 -8.27 0.78 23.90
CA ARG A 18 -9.28 1.80 23.56
C ARG A 18 -8.68 3.21 23.48
N ALA A 19 -8.00 3.67 24.54
CA ALA A 19 -7.42 5.02 24.58
C ALA A 19 -6.41 5.26 23.45
N ARG A 20 -5.54 4.28 23.17
CA ARG A 20 -4.55 4.36 22.09
C ARG A 20 -5.21 4.43 20.70
N TYR A 21 -6.24 3.62 20.47
CA TYR A 21 -6.98 3.63 19.21
C TYR A 21 -7.73 4.96 19.02
N TYR A 22 -8.43 5.47 20.03
CA TYR A 22 -9.10 6.77 19.90
C TYR A 22 -8.12 7.93 19.74
N ARG A 23 -6.93 7.88 20.37
CA ARG A 23 -5.87 8.87 20.12
C ARG A 23 -5.39 8.85 18.67
N ALA A 24 -5.37 7.68 18.02
CA ALA A 24 -5.01 7.56 16.60
C ALA A 24 -5.97 8.34 15.66
N LEU A 25 -7.16 8.71 16.13
CA LEU A 25 -8.11 9.54 15.38
C LEU A 25 -7.94 11.04 15.62
N GLY A 26 -7.01 11.45 16.49
CA GLY A 26 -6.78 12.85 16.86
C GLY A 26 -6.03 13.65 15.79
N ASP A 27 -6.01 14.96 16.00
CA ASP A 27 -5.37 15.96 15.12
C ASP A 27 -3.92 16.29 15.50
N GLU A 28 -3.39 15.70 16.58
CA GLU A 28 -2.08 16.05 17.12
C GLU A 28 -0.97 15.30 16.39
N TRP A 29 -0.37 15.94 15.39
CA TRP A 29 0.76 15.39 14.67
C TRP A 29 2.00 15.36 15.58
N ASP A 30 2.84 14.33 15.41
CA ASP A 30 4.09 14.25 16.17
C ASP A 30 5.12 15.27 15.69
N ALA A 31 6.22 15.40 16.44
CA ALA A 31 7.30 16.33 16.11
C ALA A 31 8.00 16.03 14.77
N GLN A 32 7.79 14.83 14.21
CA GLN A 32 8.32 14.40 12.93
C GLN A 32 7.33 14.65 11.78
N GLY A 33 6.14 15.18 12.08
CA GLY A 33 5.10 15.44 11.09
C GLY A 33 4.30 14.20 10.69
N ASN A 34 4.19 13.18 11.55
CA ASN A 34 3.29 12.06 11.33
C ASN A 34 1.95 12.27 12.02
N PRO A 35 0.83 11.97 11.35
CA PRO A 35 -0.44 11.90 12.02
C PRO A 35 -0.50 10.69 12.98
N PRO A 36 -1.28 10.75 14.07
CA PRO A 36 -1.31 9.71 15.12
C PRO A 36 -1.56 8.29 14.63
N TRP A 37 -2.37 8.12 13.58
CA TRP A 37 -2.73 6.81 13.06
C TRP A 37 -1.57 6.05 12.42
N VAL A 38 -0.51 6.73 11.98
CA VAL A 38 0.69 6.08 11.40
C VAL A 38 1.37 5.17 12.43
N HIS A 39 1.19 5.46 13.72
CA HIS A 39 1.76 4.67 14.82
C HIS A 39 0.85 3.53 15.31
N LEU A 40 -0.32 3.34 14.71
CA LEU A 40 -1.31 2.36 15.17
C LEU A 40 -0.90 0.92 14.78
N CYS A 41 -0.51 0.12 15.78
CA CYS A 41 -0.11 -1.28 15.59
C CYS A 41 -0.60 -2.19 16.74
N ASN A 42 -0.52 -3.52 16.55
CA ASN A 42 -0.77 -4.46 17.64
C ASN A 42 0.29 -4.32 18.74
N ARG A 43 -0.01 -4.77 19.97
CA ARG A 43 0.89 -4.56 21.12
C ARG A 43 2.26 -5.26 21.00
N ALA A 44 2.35 -6.30 20.17
CA ALA A 44 3.59 -7.03 19.89
C ALA A 44 4.34 -6.46 18.68
N GLU A 45 3.77 -5.46 18.00
CA GLU A 45 4.35 -4.79 16.86
C GLU A 45 4.88 -3.43 17.29
N ARG A 46 5.85 -2.92 16.55
CA ARG A 46 6.40 -1.59 16.78
C ARG A 46 6.79 -0.92 15.47
N PHE A 47 6.61 0.39 15.43
CA PHE A 47 7.10 1.24 14.36
C PHE A 47 8.30 2.04 14.86
N ILE A 48 9.25 2.30 13.96
CA ILE A 48 10.39 3.17 14.21
C ILE A 48 10.17 4.44 13.38
N ALA A 49 10.03 5.58 14.06
CA ALA A 49 9.89 6.87 13.39
C ALA A 49 11.13 7.20 12.56
N ASN A 50 10.94 7.82 11.40
CA ASN A 50 12.02 8.38 10.62
C ASN A 50 12.61 9.60 11.37
N PRO A 51 13.90 9.59 11.73
CA PRO A 51 14.50 10.72 12.45
C PRO A 51 14.60 11.99 11.59
N ASN A 52 14.49 11.86 10.26
CA ASN A 52 14.70 12.96 9.31
C ASN A 52 13.40 13.56 8.75
N GLY A 53 12.25 13.23 9.33
CA GLY A 53 10.95 13.77 8.90
C GLY A 53 9.83 12.73 8.93
N PRO A 54 8.75 12.94 8.15
CA PRO A 54 7.62 12.02 8.14
C PRO A 54 7.99 10.61 7.67
N GLY A 55 7.17 9.65 8.08
CA GLY A 55 7.30 8.23 7.78
C GLY A 55 7.71 7.38 8.98
N VAL A 56 7.35 6.10 8.91
CA VAL A 56 7.74 5.09 9.88
C VAL A 56 8.22 3.81 9.18
N ARG A 57 9.11 3.09 9.84
CA ARG A 57 9.54 1.74 9.45
C ARG A 57 8.85 0.71 10.34
N CYS A 58 8.21 -0.29 9.74
CA CYS A 58 7.74 -1.48 10.46
C CYS A 58 8.93 -2.26 11.01
N ASP A 59 8.95 -2.54 12.32
CA ASP A 59 9.97 -3.39 12.93
C ASP A 59 9.35 -4.71 13.41
N PHE A 60 8.83 -5.44 12.43
CA PHE A 60 8.23 -6.75 12.56
C PHE A 60 8.23 -7.43 11.18
N PRO A 61 8.33 -8.77 11.10
CA PRO A 61 8.59 -9.47 9.84
C PRO A 61 7.38 -9.55 8.90
N PHE A 62 6.16 -9.57 9.44
CA PHE A 62 4.94 -9.76 8.67
C PHE A 62 3.83 -8.85 9.18
N SER A 63 2.99 -8.34 8.27
CA SER A 63 1.78 -7.61 8.64
C SER A 63 0.78 -8.53 9.34
N SER A 64 0.06 -8.02 10.33
CA SER A 64 -1.07 -8.72 10.92
C SER A 64 -2.31 -7.83 10.97
N LYS A 65 -3.48 -8.44 11.14
CA LYS A 65 -4.73 -7.68 11.31
C LYS A 65 -4.65 -6.93 12.64
N LEU A 66 -5.06 -5.66 12.66
CA LEU A 66 -5.25 -4.91 13.89
C LEU A 66 -6.29 -5.62 14.77
N HIS A 67 -5.83 -6.21 15.87
CA HIS A 67 -6.61 -7.10 16.73
C HIS A 67 -7.82 -6.40 17.36
N ALA A 68 -7.73 -5.09 17.63
CA ALA A 68 -8.80 -4.37 18.30
C ALA A 68 -10.00 -4.04 17.40
N LEU A 69 -9.84 -4.08 16.06
CA LEU A 69 -10.89 -3.61 15.14
C LEU A 69 -12.23 -4.34 15.29
N PRO A 70 -12.29 -5.68 15.42
CA PRO A 70 -13.56 -6.39 15.60
C PRO A 70 -14.32 -6.01 16.87
N PHE A 71 -13.65 -5.41 17.85
CA PHE A 71 -14.22 -5.04 19.16
C PHE A 71 -14.53 -3.55 19.29
N LEU A 72 -14.06 -2.71 18.35
CA LEU A 72 -14.25 -1.26 18.37
C LEU A 72 -15.22 -0.85 17.24
N SER A 73 -16.52 -0.90 17.54
CA SER A 73 -17.58 -0.65 16.55
C SER A 73 -17.44 0.73 15.86
N GLY A 74 -17.44 0.70 14.53
CA GLY A 74 -17.33 1.88 13.66
C GLY A 74 -15.98 2.62 13.77
N PHE A 75 -14.96 2.01 14.36
CA PHE A 75 -13.63 2.59 14.42
C PHE A 75 -12.92 2.55 13.06
N ASP A 76 -13.05 1.44 12.34
CA ASP A 76 -12.52 1.22 10.99
C ASP A 76 -12.94 2.33 10.00
N GLY A 77 -14.24 2.64 9.93
CA GLY A 77 -14.75 3.71 9.07
C GLY A 77 -14.25 5.10 9.48
N ARG A 78 -14.08 5.35 10.78
CA ARG A 78 -13.52 6.60 11.29
C ARG A 78 -12.02 6.72 10.99
N LEU A 79 -11.28 5.63 11.14
CA LEU A 79 -9.87 5.54 10.81
C LEU A 79 -9.66 5.78 9.32
N LEU A 80 -10.42 5.11 8.45
CA LEU A 80 -10.32 5.31 7.01
C LEU A 80 -10.61 6.76 6.60
N LYS A 81 -11.68 7.37 7.15
CA LYS A 81 -11.98 8.79 6.93
C LYS A 81 -10.84 9.69 7.38
N ARG A 82 -10.21 9.39 8.51
CA ARG A 82 -9.08 10.15 9.03
C ARG A 82 -7.86 10.04 8.11
N VAL A 83 -7.49 8.83 7.73
CA VAL A 83 -6.37 8.56 6.81
C VAL A 83 -6.56 9.32 5.51
N LEU A 84 -7.76 9.30 4.92
CA LEU A 84 -8.05 9.99 3.66
C LEU A 84 -8.19 11.52 3.80
N ALA A 85 -8.45 12.03 5.01
CA ALA A 85 -8.43 13.46 5.27
C ALA A 85 -6.99 13.98 5.38
N ASP A 86 -6.10 13.21 6.03
CA ASP A 86 -4.68 13.56 6.16
C ASP A 86 -3.96 13.37 4.81
N TRP A 87 -4.12 12.21 4.17
CA TRP A 87 -3.49 11.83 2.90
C TRP A 87 -4.57 11.48 1.85
N PRO A 88 -5.02 12.47 1.05
CA PRO A 88 -6.12 12.27 0.11
C PRO A 88 -5.68 11.62 -1.20
N MET A 89 -6.34 10.53 -1.59
CA MET A 89 -6.17 9.94 -2.91
C MET A 89 -6.56 10.91 -4.02
N ARG A 90 -5.64 11.15 -4.96
CA ARG A 90 -5.87 11.91 -6.18
C ARG A 90 -5.76 10.99 -7.38
N PHE A 91 -6.55 11.23 -8.41
CA PHE A 91 -6.53 10.41 -9.62
C PHE A 91 -6.24 11.28 -10.83
N SER A 92 -5.28 10.85 -11.65
CA SER A 92 -4.94 11.52 -12.89
C SER A 92 -4.65 10.51 -14.00
N PRO A 93 -5.05 10.77 -15.26
CA PRO A 93 -4.65 9.96 -16.41
C PRO A 93 -3.18 10.18 -16.81
N THR A 94 -2.54 11.25 -16.34
CA THR A 94 -1.16 11.63 -16.68
C THR A 94 -0.35 11.98 -15.43
N ARG A 95 0.97 11.83 -15.50
CA ARG A 95 1.88 12.17 -14.39
C ARG A 95 1.79 13.65 -14.04
N GLN A 96 1.76 13.98 -12.75
CA GLN A 96 1.87 15.37 -12.30
C GLN A 96 3.29 15.91 -12.39
N GLU A 97 4.28 15.05 -12.18
CA GLU A 97 5.69 15.42 -12.14
C GLU A 97 6.45 14.76 -13.29
N THR A 98 7.31 15.54 -13.95
CA THR A 98 8.14 15.08 -15.07
C THR A 98 9.63 15.16 -14.71
N GLY A 99 10.46 14.36 -15.37
CA GLY A 99 11.90 14.29 -15.10
C GLY A 99 12.37 12.88 -14.74
N GLU A 100 13.60 12.80 -14.22
CA GLU A 100 14.19 11.53 -13.77
C GLU A 100 13.39 10.98 -12.57
N PRO A 101 12.84 9.76 -12.65
CA PRO A 101 12.03 9.21 -11.57
C PRO A 101 12.89 9.01 -10.32
N VAL A 102 12.39 9.48 -9.18
CA VAL A 102 12.97 9.17 -7.86
C VAL A 102 12.38 7.85 -7.33
N ILE A 103 11.12 7.59 -7.67
CA ILE A 103 10.35 6.42 -7.22
C ILE A 103 9.92 5.60 -8.43
N SER A 104 10.12 4.29 -8.37
CA SER A 104 9.58 3.33 -9.33
C SER A 104 8.53 2.45 -8.67
N PHE A 105 7.28 2.59 -9.10
CA PHE A 105 6.19 1.71 -8.70
C PHE A 105 6.18 0.47 -9.59
N LEU A 106 6.33 -0.69 -8.98
CA LEU A 106 6.46 -1.97 -9.66
C LEU A 106 5.19 -2.78 -9.45
N PHE A 107 4.66 -3.34 -10.53
CA PHE A 107 3.49 -4.21 -10.51
C PHE A 107 3.84 -5.56 -11.12
N ALA A 108 3.43 -6.64 -10.46
CA ALA A 108 3.33 -7.95 -11.08
C ALA A 108 1.85 -8.22 -11.39
N HIS A 109 1.52 -8.50 -12.65
CA HIS A 109 0.14 -8.70 -13.07
C HIS A 109 -0.04 -9.98 -13.90
N ARG A 110 -1.21 -10.61 -13.77
CA ARG A 110 -1.65 -11.74 -14.61
C ARG A 110 -3.17 -11.76 -14.71
N GLY A 111 -3.64 -11.99 -15.93
CA GLY A 111 -5.06 -12.12 -16.24
C GLY A 111 -5.72 -10.77 -16.45
N THR A 112 -6.97 -10.78 -16.93
CA THR A 112 -7.71 -9.56 -17.29
C THR A 112 -8.75 -9.18 -16.23
N ASN A 113 -9.09 -10.09 -15.32
CA ASN A 113 -10.18 -9.93 -14.35
C ASN A 113 -10.03 -8.69 -13.44
N ARG A 114 -8.78 -8.28 -13.17
CA ARG A 114 -8.46 -7.15 -12.30
C ARG A 114 -7.84 -5.96 -13.05
N LEU A 115 -7.89 -5.97 -14.37
CA LEU A 115 -7.27 -4.91 -15.18
C LEU A 115 -7.86 -3.53 -14.88
N ARG A 116 -9.19 -3.43 -14.73
CA ARG A 116 -9.85 -2.17 -14.36
C ARG A 116 -9.40 -1.65 -13.00
N GLN A 117 -9.19 -2.54 -12.03
CA GLN A 117 -8.70 -2.17 -10.69
C GLN A 117 -7.25 -1.67 -10.79
N LEU A 118 -6.40 -2.38 -11.53
CA LEU A 118 -5.02 -1.97 -11.79
C LEU A 118 -4.96 -0.56 -12.42
N VAL A 119 -5.79 -0.27 -13.42
CA VAL A 119 -5.84 1.06 -14.04
C VAL A 119 -6.23 2.16 -13.04
N HIS A 120 -7.14 1.89 -12.10
CA HIS A 120 -7.47 2.87 -11.05
C HIS A 120 -6.30 3.10 -10.09
N VAL A 121 -5.56 2.04 -9.74
CA VAL A 121 -4.33 2.18 -8.93
C VAL A 121 -3.29 3.00 -9.69
N ILE A 122 -3.10 2.75 -10.98
CA ILE A 122 -2.20 3.54 -11.82
C ILE A 122 -2.60 5.02 -11.80
N HIS A 123 -3.88 5.33 -12.01
CA HIS A 123 -4.35 6.71 -11.94
C HIS A 123 -4.12 7.35 -10.57
N SER A 124 -4.22 6.58 -9.48
CA SER A 124 -3.92 7.10 -8.14
C SER A 124 -2.46 7.50 -7.97
N ILE A 125 -1.54 6.71 -8.52
CA ILE A 125 -0.10 7.00 -8.51
C ILE A 125 0.24 8.18 -9.42
N LEU A 126 -0.34 8.21 -10.62
CA LEU A 126 -0.15 9.31 -11.56
C LEU A 126 -0.69 10.65 -11.01
N GLY A 127 -1.65 10.60 -10.09
CA GLY A 127 -2.20 11.76 -9.37
C GLY A 127 -1.30 12.28 -8.24
N GLN A 128 -0.22 11.57 -7.88
CA GLN A 128 0.73 12.04 -6.88
C GLN A 128 1.58 13.20 -7.43
N ALA A 129 1.87 14.18 -6.57
CA ALA A 129 2.63 15.38 -6.89
C ALA A 129 3.83 15.54 -5.95
N GLY A 130 4.78 16.42 -6.31
CA GLY A 130 5.97 16.72 -5.51
C GLY A 130 7.12 15.70 -5.62
N VAL A 131 6.92 14.61 -6.36
CA VAL A 131 7.99 13.65 -6.68
C VAL A 131 7.77 13.01 -8.05
N ALA A 132 8.80 13.07 -8.90
CA ALA A 132 8.82 12.36 -10.18
C ALA A 132 8.83 10.86 -9.95
N ASN A 133 7.89 10.15 -10.59
CA ASN A 133 7.76 8.71 -10.49
C ASN A 133 7.61 8.04 -11.86
N GLU A 134 7.84 6.73 -11.88
CA GLU A 134 7.52 5.86 -13.01
C GLU A 134 6.74 4.63 -12.55
N ILE A 135 6.03 4.00 -13.49
CA ILE A 135 5.20 2.83 -13.25
C ILE A 135 5.63 1.74 -14.24
N ILE A 136 5.98 0.57 -13.70
CA ILE A 136 6.44 -0.59 -14.48
C ILE A 136 5.52 -1.77 -14.19
N ILE A 137 4.94 -2.36 -15.23
CA ILE A 137 4.04 -3.51 -15.14
C ILE A 137 4.71 -4.72 -15.77
N ALA A 138 5.13 -5.66 -14.92
CA ALA A 138 5.55 -6.99 -15.32
C ALA A 138 4.30 -7.86 -15.58
N ASP A 139 4.00 -8.08 -16.86
CA ASP A 139 2.79 -8.78 -17.32
C ASP A 139 3.05 -10.23 -17.68
N LEU A 140 2.49 -11.13 -16.86
CA LEU A 140 2.54 -12.58 -17.01
C LEU A 140 1.24 -13.16 -17.63
N THR A 141 0.40 -12.32 -18.26
CA THR A 141 -0.85 -12.73 -18.91
C THR A 141 -0.57 -13.38 -20.27
N ARG A 142 -1.42 -14.35 -20.66
CA ARG A 142 -1.37 -15.06 -21.94
C ARG A 142 -2.76 -15.07 -22.60
N PRO A 143 -2.94 -14.48 -23.79
CA PRO A 143 -2.01 -13.56 -24.45
C PRO A 143 -1.69 -12.37 -23.55
N HIS A 144 -0.57 -11.69 -23.79
CA HIS A 144 -0.24 -10.47 -23.06
C HIS A 144 -1.38 -9.46 -23.14
N LEU A 145 -1.49 -8.62 -22.11
CA LEU A 145 -2.54 -7.61 -22.06
C LEU A 145 -2.43 -6.72 -23.29
N GLY A 146 -3.46 -6.77 -24.14
CA GLY A 146 -3.67 -5.80 -25.19
C GLY A 146 -4.49 -4.64 -24.61
N GLY A 147 -3.94 -3.43 -24.64
CA GLY A 147 -4.65 -2.24 -24.15
C GLY A 147 -3.71 -1.08 -23.84
N GLU A 148 -4.22 0.13 -24.03
CA GLU A 148 -3.52 1.37 -23.68
C GLU A 148 -3.53 1.51 -22.16
N PHE A 149 -2.44 1.10 -21.52
CA PHE A 149 -2.14 1.66 -20.21
C PHE A 149 -2.01 3.19 -20.34
N PRO A 150 -2.31 3.95 -19.27
CA PRO A 150 -2.09 5.39 -19.28
C PRO A 150 -0.68 5.76 -19.76
N GLU A 151 -0.56 6.93 -20.39
CA GLU A 151 0.72 7.41 -20.90
C GLU A 151 1.79 7.42 -19.82
N GLY A 152 2.99 6.97 -20.18
CA GLY A 152 4.12 6.87 -19.24
C GLY A 152 4.10 5.61 -18.37
N VAL A 153 3.22 4.65 -18.61
CA VAL A 153 3.36 3.31 -18.02
C VAL A 153 4.27 2.45 -18.89
N THR A 154 5.31 1.87 -18.28
CA THR A 154 6.16 0.88 -18.94
C THR A 154 5.53 -0.51 -18.78
N HIS A 155 5.00 -1.05 -19.89
CA HIS A 155 4.48 -2.42 -19.94
C HIS A 155 5.59 -3.38 -20.36
N LEU A 156 5.84 -4.40 -19.55
CA LEU A 156 6.84 -5.45 -19.78
C LEU A 156 6.14 -6.80 -19.94
N PRO A 157 5.84 -7.23 -21.17
CA PRO A 157 5.38 -8.58 -21.44
C PRO A 157 6.45 -9.61 -21.04
N ILE A 158 6.10 -10.57 -20.19
CA ILE A 158 7.02 -11.61 -19.73
C ILE A 158 6.55 -12.98 -20.21
N ASP A 159 7.37 -13.62 -21.05
CA ASP A 159 7.16 -15.01 -21.40
C ASP A 159 7.70 -15.94 -20.31
N ASP A 160 6.79 -16.65 -19.67
CA ASP A 160 7.05 -17.68 -18.67
C ASP A 160 6.80 -19.12 -19.16
N ALA A 161 6.79 -19.38 -20.48
CA ALA A 161 6.32 -20.64 -21.07
C ALA A 161 7.23 -21.81 -20.73
N HIS A 162 8.51 -21.50 -20.58
CA HIS A 162 9.59 -22.41 -20.25
C HIS A 162 9.63 -22.76 -18.76
N LEU A 163 8.79 -22.14 -17.92
CA LEU A 163 8.74 -22.37 -16.49
C LEU A 163 7.57 -23.28 -16.11
N THR A 164 7.70 -23.97 -14.98
CA THR A 164 6.58 -24.73 -14.39
C THR A 164 5.39 -23.79 -14.18
N PRO A 165 4.17 -24.17 -14.59
CA PRO A 165 2.97 -23.36 -14.42
C PRO A 165 2.78 -22.90 -12.98
N GLY A 166 2.51 -21.61 -12.77
CA GLY A 166 2.26 -21.06 -11.43
C GLY A 166 2.32 -19.54 -11.39
N TRP A 167 1.83 -18.96 -10.29
CA TRP A 167 1.91 -17.52 -10.04
C TRP A 167 3.28 -17.15 -9.43
N ARG A 168 4.11 -16.46 -10.22
CA ARG A 168 5.51 -16.15 -9.87
C ARG A 168 5.70 -14.65 -9.57
N LYS A 169 4.94 -14.15 -8.59
CA LYS A 169 4.91 -12.72 -8.24
C LYS A 169 6.29 -12.12 -7.98
N ALA A 170 7.09 -12.78 -7.15
CA ALA A 170 8.43 -12.31 -6.80
C ALA A 170 9.39 -12.25 -8.01
N TRP A 171 9.27 -13.20 -8.94
CA TRP A 171 10.09 -13.21 -10.16
C TRP A 171 9.71 -12.07 -11.11
N ALA A 172 8.42 -11.82 -11.32
CA ALA A 172 7.92 -10.68 -12.07
C ALA A 172 8.40 -9.35 -11.47
N PHE A 173 8.34 -9.20 -10.15
CA PHE A 173 8.88 -8.04 -9.46
C PHE A 173 10.39 -7.86 -9.66
N ASN A 174 11.18 -8.94 -9.61
CA ASN A 174 12.61 -8.87 -9.89
C ASN A 174 12.91 -8.46 -11.35
N ILE A 175 12.06 -8.84 -12.30
CA ILE A 175 12.18 -8.38 -13.69
C ILE A 175 11.90 -6.88 -13.77
N ALA A 176 10.80 -6.42 -13.17
CA ALA A 176 10.45 -5.00 -13.14
C ALA A 176 11.53 -4.15 -12.44
N ALA A 177 12.07 -4.64 -11.31
CA ALA A 177 13.11 -3.95 -10.54
C ALA A 177 14.40 -3.74 -11.34
N ARG A 178 14.75 -4.64 -12.28
CA ARG A 178 15.93 -4.47 -13.15
C ARG A 178 15.75 -3.40 -14.23
N GLN A 179 14.49 -3.04 -14.53
CA GLN A 179 14.16 -1.98 -15.48
C GLN A 179 13.92 -0.63 -14.80
N ALA A 180 13.80 -0.63 -13.47
CA ALA A 180 13.55 0.57 -12.69
C ALA A 180 14.77 1.51 -12.70
N ARG A 181 14.48 2.81 -12.86
CA ARG A 181 15.46 3.91 -12.78
C ARG A 181 15.42 4.63 -11.44
N GLY A 182 14.29 4.57 -10.74
CA GLY A 182 14.09 5.19 -9.45
C GLY A 182 15.03 4.65 -8.38
N LYS A 183 15.49 5.55 -7.51
CA LYS A 183 16.31 5.20 -6.34
C LYS A 183 15.51 4.46 -5.27
N ILE A 184 14.19 4.63 -5.27
CA ILE A 184 13.25 4.00 -4.35
C ILE A 184 12.35 3.07 -5.16
N LEU A 185 12.28 1.79 -4.76
CA LEU A 185 11.41 0.80 -5.38
C LEU A 185 10.20 0.54 -4.49
N VAL A 186 9.00 0.71 -5.05
CA VAL A 186 7.73 0.44 -4.37
C VAL A 186 7.06 -0.75 -5.04
N PHE A 187 7.01 -1.88 -4.34
CA PHE A 187 6.30 -3.07 -4.81
C PHE A 187 4.81 -2.91 -4.51
N GLN A 188 4.03 -2.55 -5.52
CA GLN A 188 2.64 -2.14 -5.37
C GLN A 188 1.68 -3.28 -5.72
N ASP A 189 0.66 -3.45 -4.88
CA ASP A 189 -0.48 -4.31 -5.20
C ASP A 189 -1.43 -3.61 -6.18
N GLY A 190 -1.88 -4.35 -7.19
CA GLY A 190 -2.73 -3.84 -8.27
C GLY A 190 -4.20 -3.64 -7.90
N ASP A 191 -4.56 -3.72 -6.61
CA ASP A 191 -5.93 -3.59 -6.11
C ASP A 191 -6.09 -2.60 -4.95
N ILE A 192 -5.04 -1.85 -4.60
CA ILE A 192 -5.06 -0.81 -3.56
C ILE A 192 -4.60 0.51 -4.16
N CYS A 193 -5.49 1.50 -4.20
CA CYS A 193 -5.16 2.86 -4.64
C CYS A 193 -4.26 3.54 -3.60
N VAL A 194 -3.34 4.37 -4.07
CA VAL A 194 -2.35 5.05 -3.24
C VAL A 194 -2.86 6.46 -2.91
N PRO A 195 -2.88 6.86 -1.63
CA PRO A 195 -3.18 8.23 -1.22
C PRO A 195 -2.09 9.24 -1.61
#